data_AF-A0A182NIL9-F1
#
_entry.id   AF-A0A182NIL9-F1
#
_cell.length_a   1.000
_cell.length_b   1.000
_cell.length_c   1.000
_cell.angle_alpha   90.00
_cell.angle_beta   90.00
_cell.angle_gamma   90.00
#
_symmetry.space_group_name_H-M   'P 1'
#
loop_
_entity.id
_entity.type
_entity.pdbx_description
1 polymer ?
#
loop_
_entity_poly.entity_id
_entity_poly.type
_entity_poly.pdbx_seq_one_letter_code
_entity_poly.pdbx_strand_id
1 'polypeptide(L)' 'MLGRVRLKENGIMDEELPTLLETTIRFLAKNLHVICNTDPVTHQLELKDDVVVPNEICDR' A
#
# COMPACT_ATOMS: atom_id res chain seq x y z
N MET A 1 -14.63 7.09 -5.76
CA MET A 1 -13.48 6.23 -6.10
C MET A 1 -12.64 7.00 -7.11
N LEU A 2 -11.35 7.24 -6.83
CA LEU A 2 -10.41 7.82 -7.80
C LEU A 2 -9.66 6.64 -8.42
N GLY A 3 -10.26 5.99 -9.42
CA GLY A 3 -9.64 4.92 -10.19
C GLY A 3 -8.68 5.49 -11.24
N ARG A 4 -7.54 4.84 -11.47
CA ARG A 4 -6.71 5.12 -12.65
C ARG A 4 -7.48 4.66 -13.88
N VAL A 5 -7.45 5.45 -14.95
CA VAL A 5 -8.13 5.13 -16.20
C VAL A 5 -7.08 5.04 -17.28
N ARG A 6 -7.10 3.96 -18.07
CA ARG A 6 -6.10 3.73 -19.13
C ARG A 6 -6.78 3.58 -20.48
N LEU A 7 -6.24 4.26 -21.48
CA LEU A 7 -6.67 4.13 -22.87
C LEU A 7 -6.00 2.89 -23.48
N LYS A 8 -6.80 1.91 -23.91
CA LYS A 8 -6.31 0.73 -24.63
C LYS A 8 -6.08 1.06 -26.10
N GLU A 9 -5.31 0.23 -26.80
CA GLU A 9 -4.95 0.44 -28.22
C GLU A 9 -6.17 0.49 -29.16
N ASN A 10 -7.29 -0.11 -28.75
CA ASN A 10 -8.57 -0.06 -29.46
C ASN A 10 -9.40 1.21 -29.19
N GLY A 11 -8.84 2.20 -28.47
CA GLY A 11 -9.50 3.47 -28.16
C GLY A 11 -10.51 3.41 -27.01
N ILE A 12 -10.63 2.28 -26.32
CA ILE A 12 -11.52 2.14 -25.16
C ILE A 12 -10.82 2.66 -23.91
N MET A 13 -11.47 3.59 -23.19
CA MET A 13 -11.09 3.96 -21.82
C MET A 13 -11.72 2.98 -20.85
N ASP A 14 -10.88 2.30 -20.07
CA ASP A 14 -11.32 1.33 -19.08
C ASP A 14 -10.70 1.68 -17.72
N GLU A 15 -11.38 1.32 -16.64
CA GLU A 15 -10.80 1.45 -15.30
C GLU A 15 -9.63 0.47 -15.19
N GLU A 16 -8.46 1.00 -14.82
CA GLU A 16 -7.30 0.18 -14.51
C GLU A 16 -7.52 -0.42 -13.13
N LEU A 17 -7.68 -1.75 -13.11
CA LEU A 17 -7.73 -2.49 -11.87
C LEU A 17 -6.43 -2.25 -11.08
N PRO A 18 -6.52 -2.08 -9.76
CA PRO A 18 -5.33 -1.91 -8.93
C PRO A 18 -4.43 -3.12 -9.11
N THR A 19 -3.13 -2.86 -9.25
CA THR A 19 -2.13 -3.91 -9.30
C THR A 19 -2.13 -4.71 -7.99
N LEU A 20 -1.57 -5.92 -8.02
CA LEU A 20 -1.39 -6.72 -6.81
C LEU A 20 -0.57 -5.95 -5.75
N LEU A 21 0.43 -5.19 -6.20
CA LEU A 21 1.26 -4.34 -5.35
C LEU A 21 0.41 -3.24 -4.67
N GLU A 22 -0.36 -2.48 -5.44
CA GLU A 22 -1.24 -1.43 -4.90
C GLU A 22 -2.28 -1.98 -3.93
N THR A 23 -2.82 -3.16 -4.22
CA THR A 23 -3.79 -3.85 -3.37
C THR A 23 -3.15 -4.30 -2.06
N THR A 24 -1.94 -4.86 -2.13
CA THR A 24 -1.15 -5.28 -0.96
C THR A 24 -0.80 -4.07 -0.09
N ILE A 25 -0.33 -2.97 -0.68
CA ILE A 25 -0.03 -1.72 0.02
C ILE A 25 -1.27 -1.21 0.75
N ARG A 26 -2.41 -1.15 0.06
CA ARG A 26 -3.67 -0.69 0.64
C ARG A 26 -4.11 -1.56 1.82
N PHE A 27 -3.89 -2.88 1.72
CA PHE A 27 -4.19 -3.80 2.80
C PHE A 27 -3.28 -3.58 4.01
N LEU A 28 -1.97 -3.45 3.80
CA LEU A 28 -0.99 -3.21 4.86
C LEU A 28 -1.25 -1.89 5.58
N ALA A 29 -1.52 -0.80 4.85
CA ALA A 29 -1.82 0.51 5.42
C ALA A 29 -3.06 0.49 6.34
N LYS A 30 -4.04 -0.38 6.06
CA LYS A 30 -5.23 -0.56 6.91
C LYS A 30 -4.99 -1.51 8.10
N ASN A 31 -3.92 -2.30 8.06
CA ASN A 31 -3.62 -3.35 9.02
C ASN A 31 -2.18 -3.24 9.53
N LEU A 32 -1.75 -2.02 9.90
CA LEU A 32 -0.36 -1.77 10.32
C LEU A 32 0.07 -2.64 11.50
N HIS A 33 -0.85 -3.06 12.38
CA HIS A 33 -0.58 -4.01 13.49
C HIS A 33 0.02 -5.36 13.05
N VAL A 34 -0.16 -5.74 11.77
CA VAL A 34 0.43 -6.95 11.21
C VAL A 34 1.95 -6.80 11.05
N ILE A 35 2.41 -5.61 10.65
CA ILE A 35 3.80 -5.34 10.27
C ILE A 35 4.56 -4.42 11.23
N CYS A 36 3.85 -3.74 12.13
CA CYS A 36 4.41 -2.82 13.10
C CYS A 36 4.09 -3.27 14.53
N ASN A 37 5.01 -2.98 15.44
CA ASN A 37 4.80 -2.97 16.87
C ASN A 37 4.52 -1.53 17.32
N THR A 38 3.74 -1.37 18.38
CA THR A 38 3.57 -0.07 19.03
C THR A 38 4.58 0.05 20.16
N ASP A 39 5.43 1.07 20.13
CA ASP A 39 6.31 1.39 21.24
C ASP A 39 5.45 1.72 22.48
N PRO A 40 5.59 0.98 23.59
CA PRO A 40 4.77 1.19 24.79
C PRO A 40 4.98 2.56 25.46
N VAL A 41 6.09 3.24 25.17
CA VAL A 41 6.43 4.54 25.75
C VAL A 41 6.02 5.67 24.81
N THR A 42 6.50 5.66 23.57
CA THR A 42 6.28 6.76 22.63
C THR A 42 4.97 6.64 21.85
N HIS A 43 4.32 5.46 21.89
CA HIS A 43 3.14 5.11 21.09
C HIS A 43 3.38 5.21 19.58
N GLN A 44 4.64 5.29 19.15
CA GLN A 44 4.99 5.25 17.74
C GLN A 44 4.88 3.84 17.19
N LEU A 45 4.59 3.75 15.89
CA LEU A 45 4.57 2.48 15.18
C LEU A 45 5.96 2.22 14.62
N GLU A 46 6.60 1.17 15.11
CA GLU A 46 7.89 0.71 14.64
C GLU A 46 7.71 -0.55 13.82
N LEU A 47 8.43 -0.67 12.71
CA LEU A 47 8.39 -1.86 11.87
C LEU A 47 8.98 -3.07 12.63
N LYS A 48 8.41 -4.26 12.45
CA LYS A 48 8.97 -5.49 13.02
C LYS A 48 10.31 -5.82 12.37
N ASP A 49 11.25 -6.35 13.15
CA ASP A 49 12.65 -6.57 12.73
C ASP A 49 12.81 -7.39 11.44
N ASP A 50 11.94 -8.38 11.22
CA ASP A 50 11.99 -9.27 10.05
C ASP A 50 11.16 -8.78 8.85
N VAL A 51 10.52 -7.63 8.97
CA VAL A 51 9.69 -7.06 7.91
C VAL A 51 10.50 -6.01 7.17
N VAL A 52 10.62 -6.18 5.85
CA VAL A 52 11.17 -5.15 4.96
C VAL A 52 10.04 -4.65 4.09
N VAL A 53 9.71 -3.38 4.27
CA VAL A 53 8.73 -2.67 3.45
C VAL A 53 9.49 -1.96 2.33
N PRO A 54 9.18 -2.23 1.04
CA PRO A 54 9.76 -1.49 -0.08
C PRO A 54 9.62 0.02 0.12
N ASN A 55 10.66 0.79 -0.23
CA ASN A 55 10.67 2.25 -0.06
C ASN A 55 9.48 2.93 -0.75
N GLU A 56 8.96 2.34 -1.83
CA GLU A 56 7.78 2.80 -2.56
C GLU A 56 6.50 2.89 -1.70
N ILE A 57 6.49 2.24 -0.52
CA ILE A 57 5.39 2.26 0.44
C ILE A 57 5.56 3.37 1.48
N CYS A 58 6.80 3.72 1.84
CA CYS A 58 7.11 4.66 2.92
C CYS A 58 7.07 6.13 2.49
N ASP A 59 7.24 6.42 1.19
CA ASP A 59 7.33 7.78 0.63
C ASP A 59 5.96 8.40 0.25
N ARG A 60 4.84 7.89 0.76
CA ARG A 60 3.48 8.35 0.42
C ARG A 60 2.73 9.05 1.56
#